data_AF-A0A1X7F4K0-F1
#
_entry.id   AF-A0A1X7F4K0-F1
#
_cell.length_a   1.000
_cell.length_b   1.000
_cell.length_c   1.000
_cell.angle_alpha   90.00
_cell.angle_beta   90.00
_cell.angle_gamma   90.00
#
_symmetry.space_group_name_H-M   'P 1'
#
loop_
_entity.id
_entity.type
_entity.pdbx_description
1 polymer ?
#
loop_
_entity_poly.entity_id
_entity_poly.type
_entity_poly.pdbx_seq_one_letter_code
_entity_poly.pdbx_strand_id
1 'polypeptide(L)'
;MSTPPQPPQQPEQPPEAPAPPSAYPYPNPQSPAPGGPAGFPPAPQSGQPPLYAQPTLVGVPAQQVNPYAQPGPYPVVGTPPTGGSGGGAGRAVLWAALGAVVASAAWAAGVFVIGGTGDDPDLRGYKAPANLCTSADYSSFKDEYPEKDGTPTDNTLEDTALDQGYCSISLKKTGSSYADAYLSVQLDLHKKTDPGPEFTAQWKNYDDSHDGYDVDPVTGIGDEAYIVSEDTTNGTDSGSRYATLAVRDGWVTYTMGYSSYLSSYDDDKDPPELDEVIDWLKTDTRTTLEDLKD
;
A
#
# COMPACT_ATOMS: atom_id res chain seq x y z
N MET A 1 26.69 -36.01 55.58
CA MET A 1 25.72 -34.97 55.18
C MET A 1 26.03 -34.65 53.73
N SER A 2 25.21 -35.17 52.80
CA SER A 2 25.47 -35.08 51.36
C SER A 2 24.48 -34.09 50.75
N THR A 3 25.01 -33.11 50.03
CA THR A 3 24.26 -32.08 49.29
C THR A 3 23.59 -32.71 48.05
N PRO A 4 22.34 -32.37 47.70
CA PRO A 4 21.70 -32.88 46.50
C PRO A 4 22.24 -32.19 45.23
N PRO A 5 22.19 -32.86 44.06
CA PRO A 5 22.66 -32.31 42.80
C PRO A 5 21.69 -31.25 42.23
N GLN A 6 22.26 -30.24 41.58
CA GLN A 6 21.55 -29.13 40.93
C GLN A 6 20.93 -29.60 39.61
N PRO A 7 19.69 -29.18 39.26
CA PRO A 7 19.06 -29.54 38.00
C PRO A 7 19.75 -28.83 36.80
N PRO A 8 19.70 -29.42 35.61
CA PRO A 8 20.31 -28.86 34.40
C PRO A 8 19.65 -27.53 34.02
N GLN A 9 20.46 -26.54 33.65
CA GLN A 9 19.98 -25.26 33.12
C GLN A 9 19.38 -25.48 31.72
N GLN A 10 18.20 -24.90 31.52
CA GLN A 10 17.54 -24.84 30.20
C GLN A 10 18.36 -23.91 29.28
N PRO A 11 18.52 -24.24 27.99
CA PRO A 11 19.16 -23.32 27.05
C PRO A 11 18.38 -22.00 26.98
N GLU A 12 19.08 -20.87 27.10
CA GLU A 12 18.52 -19.55 26.82
C GLU A 12 17.99 -19.54 25.38
N GLN A 13 16.71 -19.16 25.22
CA GLN A 13 16.14 -18.93 23.90
C GLN A 13 16.86 -17.74 23.25
N PRO A 14 17.22 -17.82 21.97
CA PRO A 14 17.73 -16.66 21.24
C PRO A 14 16.71 -15.51 21.31
N PRO A 15 17.16 -14.25 21.34
CA PRO A 15 16.25 -13.11 21.18
C PRO A 15 15.48 -13.26 19.86
N GLU A 16 14.17 -13.04 19.92
CA GLU A 16 13.30 -13.01 18.74
C GLU A 16 13.91 -12.07 17.70
N ALA A 17 14.15 -12.61 16.49
CA ALA A 17 14.53 -11.81 15.34
C ALA A 17 13.44 -10.75 15.09
N PRO A 18 13.80 -9.51 14.70
CA PRO A 18 12.80 -8.54 14.27
C PRO A 18 11.99 -9.14 13.12
N ALA A 19 10.67 -8.93 13.14
CA ALA A 19 9.82 -9.33 12.03
C ALA A 19 10.32 -8.61 10.75
N PRO A 20 10.49 -9.32 9.62
CA PRO A 20 10.83 -8.66 8.36
C PRO A 20 9.71 -7.67 8.02
N PRO A 21 10.04 -6.45 7.56
CA PRO A 21 9.03 -5.53 7.07
C PRO A 21 8.28 -6.21 5.91
N SER A 22 6.95 -6.13 5.95
CA SER A 22 6.09 -6.70 4.92
C SER A 22 6.40 -6.04 3.57
N ALA A 23 6.90 -6.80 2.61
CA ALA A 23 7.19 -6.38 1.24
C ALA A 23 5.91 -6.09 0.40
N TYR A 24 4.80 -5.73 1.03
CA TYR A 24 3.53 -5.46 0.37
C TYR A 24 3.15 -4.00 0.57
N PRO A 25 3.12 -3.17 -0.49
CA PRO A 25 2.54 -1.83 -0.42
C PRO A 25 1.00 -1.85 -0.36
N TYR A 26 0.35 -3.01 -0.36
CA TYR A 26 -1.10 -3.14 -0.19
C TYR A 26 -1.46 -4.06 1.00
N PRO A 27 -2.47 -3.70 1.81
CA PRO A 27 -2.92 -4.54 2.92
C PRO A 27 -3.54 -5.84 2.39
N ASN A 28 -2.93 -6.97 2.70
CA ASN A 28 -3.49 -8.30 2.47
C ASN A 28 -4.69 -8.52 3.43
N PRO A 29 -5.95 -8.65 2.95
CA PRO A 29 -7.05 -9.00 3.82
C PRO A 29 -7.06 -10.52 4.02
N GLN A 30 -6.77 -10.94 5.25
CA GLN A 30 -6.90 -12.30 5.80
C GLN A 30 -5.67 -13.22 5.60
N SER A 31 -4.81 -13.22 6.61
CA SER A 31 -4.04 -14.42 6.99
C SER A 31 -4.30 -14.71 8.48
N PRO A 32 -4.69 -15.95 8.86
CA PRO A 32 -4.87 -16.32 10.26
C PRO A 32 -3.52 -16.42 10.97
N ALA A 33 -3.45 -15.94 12.22
CA ALA A 33 -2.24 -15.93 13.02
C ALA A 33 -1.66 -17.35 13.24
N PRO A 34 -0.34 -17.57 13.07
CA PRO A 34 0.31 -18.82 13.42
C PRO A 34 0.37 -19.04 14.94
N GLY A 35 0.23 -20.29 15.37
CA GLY A 35 -0.20 -20.68 16.72
C GLY A 35 0.80 -20.47 17.87
N GLY A 36 0.23 -20.21 19.04
CA GLY A 36 0.83 -20.38 20.38
C GLY A 36 -0.08 -21.23 21.28
N PRO A 37 0.46 -21.85 22.36
CA PRO A 37 -0.11 -23.04 23.00
C PRO A 37 -1.32 -22.78 23.91
N ALA A 38 -2.10 -23.84 24.07
CA ALA A 38 -3.40 -23.88 24.74
C ALA A 38 -3.36 -23.55 26.24
N GLY A 39 -4.35 -22.76 26.67
CA GLY A 39 -5.03 -22.98 27.95
C GLY A 39 -5.21 -21.77 28.86
N PHE A 40 -6.32 -21.03 28.72
CA PHE A 40 -7.02 -20.32 29.82
C PHE A 40 -8.53 -20.20 29.51
N PRO A 41 -9.42 -20.22 30.52
CA PRO A 41 -10.86 -20.46 30.39
C PRO A 41 -11.67 -19.26 29.84
N PRO A 42 -12.91 -19.47 29.35
CA PRO A 42 -13.67 -18.43 28.66
C PRO A 42 -14.19 -17.35 29.61
N ALA A 43 -14.00 -16.08 29.23
CA ALA A 43 -14.65 -14.92 29.84
C ALA A 43 -15.91 -14.52 29.03
N PRO A 44 -16.95 -13.95 29.68
CA PRO A 44 -18.32 -13.97 29.18
C PRO A 44 -18.60 -12.99 28.02
N GLN A 45 -19.45 -13.43 27.09
CA GLN A 45 -19.99 -12.62 26.00
C GLN A 45 -20.98 -11.56 26.50
N SER A 46 -20.67 -10.30 26.22
CA SER A 46 -21.59 -9.17 26.07
C SER A 46 -20.80 -8.07 25.35
N GLY A 47 -21.19 -7.41 24.27
CA GLY A 47 -22.37 -7.32 23.45
C GLY A 47 -22.17 -6.07 22.57
N GLN A 48 -22.59 -6.14 21.30
CA GLN A 48 -22.74 -5.06 20.30
C GLN A 48 -21.49 -4.61 19.48
N PRO A 49 -21.63 -4.42 18.16
CA PRO A 49 -20.57 -3.97 17.25
C PRO A 49 -20.45 -2.42 17.22
N PRO A 50 -19.27 -1.85 16.91
CA PRO A 50 -19.14 -0.39 16.78
C PRO A 50 -19.74 0.10 15.45
N LEU A 51 -20.58 1.12 15.56
CA LEU A 51 -21.09 1.92 14.47
C LEU A 51 -19.99 2.84 13.92
N TYR A 52 -19.87 2.87 12.60
CA TYR A 52 -18.97 3.70 11.81
C TYR A 52 -19.12 5.20 12.19
N ALA A 53 -18.00 5.86 12.49
CA ALA A 53 -17.93 7.30 12.61
C ALA A 53 -17.95 7.94 11.21
N GLN A 54 -18.85 8.91 10.99
CA GLN A 54 -18.82 9.75 9.79
C GLN A 54 -17.76 10.86 9.91
N PRO A 55 -17.12 11.29 8.82
CA PRO A 55 -16.15 12.39 8.84
C PRO A 55 -16.85 13.72 9.12
N THR A 56 -16.36 14.45 10.12
CA THR A 56 -16.79 15.82 10.42
C THR A 56 -16.13 16.82 9.48
N LEU A 57 -16.95 17.63 8.80
CA LEU A 57 -16.55 18.81 8.03
C LEU A 57 -15.70 19.78 8.86
N VAL A 58 -14.57 20.22 8.29
CA VAL A 58 -13.65 21.20 8.88
C VAL A 58 -14.36 22.57 8.97
N GLY A 59 -14.45 23.15 10.18
CA GLY A 59 -14.92 24.53 10.39
C GLY A 59 -15.95 24.77 11.51
N VAL A 60 -16.39 23.75 12.24
CA VAL A 60 -17.34 23.92 13.37
C VAL A 60 -16.59 23.75 14.70
N PRO A 61 -16.69 24.67 15.68
CA PRO A 61 -15.99 24.53 16.95
C PRO A 61 -16.53 23.33 17.74
N ALA A 62 -15.60 22.54 18.29
CA ALA A 62 -15.91 21.37 19.10
C ALA A 62 -16.66 21.76 20.37
N GLN A 63 -17.93 21.39 20.49
CA GLN A 63 -18.64 21.42 21.76
C GLN A 63 -18.43 20.11 22.52
N GLN A 64 -17.93 20.24 23.74
CA GLN A 64 -17.75 19.16 24.70
C GLN A 64 -19.12 18.60 25.12
N VAL A 65 -19.46 17.38 24.68
CA VAL A 65 -20.78 16.77 24.92
C VAL A 65 -20.76 16.00 26.23
N ASN A 66 -21.60 16.42 27.18
CA ASN A 66 -21.78 15.76 28.48
C ASN A 66 -22.79 14.60 28.34
N PRO A 67 -22.41 13.33 28.58
CA PRO A 67 -23.23 12.16 28.24
C PRO A 67 -24.47 11.93 29.12
N TYR A 68 -24.73 12.79 30.11
CA TYR A 68 -25.91 12.73 30.99
C TYR A 68 -26.87 13.94 30.85
N ALA A 69 -26.67 14.80 29.85
CA ALA A 69 -27.61 15.87 29.57
C ALA A 69 -28.86 15.33 28.86
N GLN A 70 -30.01 15.41 29.53
CA GLN A 70 -31.31 15.16 28.91
C GLN A 70 -31.49 16.09 27.69
N PRO A 71 -31.94 15.58 26.54
CA PRO A 71 -32.14 16.42 25.36
C PRO A 71 -33.19 17.49 25.67
N GLY A 72 -32.79 18.75 25.53
CA GLY A 72 -33.72 19.88 25.56
C GLY A 72 -34.78 19.74 24.47
N PRO A 73 -35.98 20.31 24.65
CA PRO A 73 -37.07 20.17 23.71
C PRO A 73 -36.64 20.63 22.32
N TYR A 74 -36.79 19.75 21.34
CA TYR A 74 -36.54 19.99 19.92
C TYR A 74 -37.15 21.32 19.47
N PRO A 75 -36.52 22.07 18.54
CA PRO A 75 -37.20 23.17 17.89
C PRO A 75 -38.46 22.62 17.23
N VAL A 76 -39.60 23.06 17.74
CA VAL A 76 -40.90 22.75 17.18
C VAL A 76 -40.88 23.30 15.76
N VAL A 77 -40.81 22.40 14.78
CA VAL A 77 -41.15 22.73 13.40
C VAL A 77 -42.57 23.28 13.47
N GLY A 78 -42.71 24.58 13.25
CA GLY A 78 -43.99 25.26 13.28
C GLY A 78 -44.97 24.46 12.44
N THR A 79 -46.06 24.01 13.07
CA THR A 79 -47.17 23.38 12.37
C THR A 79 -47.58 24.30 11.22
N PRO A 80 -47.77 23.77 9.98
CA PRO A 80 -48.26 24.60 8.90
C PRO A 80 -49.59 25.23 9.33
N PRO A 81 -49.88 26.48 8.93
CA PRO A 81 -51.12 27.12 9.30
C PRO A 81 -52.29 26.24 8.86
N THR A 82 -53.10 25.83 9.84
CA THR A 82 -54.36 25.12 9.64
C THR A 82 -55.41 26.09 9.12
N GLY A 83 -55.24 26.47 7.85
CA GLY A 83 -56.24 27.20 7.08
C GLY A 83 -57.23 26.22 6.45
N GLY A 84 -58.45 26.20 6.99
CA GLY A 84 -59.71 26.01 6.27
C GLY A 84 -59.88 24.80 5.32
N SER A 85 -60.76 23.88 5.74
CA SER A 85 -61.76 23.18 4.89
C SER A 85 -61.50 23.05 3.38
N GLY A 86 -61.24 21.81 2.92
CA GLY A 86 -61.58 21.36 1.56
C GLY A 86 -60.41 20.84 0.71
N GLY A 87 -60.32 19.52 0.54
CA GLY A 87 -59.73 18.87 -0.65
C GLY A 87 -58.21 18.99 -0.95
N GLY A 88 -57.40 19.62 -0.09
CA GLY A 88 -56.01 20.00 -0.45
C GLY A 88 -54.87 19.10 0.06
N ALA A 89 -55.08 18.26 1.07
CA ALA A 89 -54.01 17.46 1.71
C ALA A 89 -53.37 16.45 0.72
N GLY A 90 -54.17 15.83 -0.14
CA GLY A 90 -53.65 14.96 -1.20
C GLY A 90 -52.76 15.70 -2.20
N ARG A 91 -53.08 16.96 -2.50
CA ARG A 91 -52.26 17.80 -3.40
C ARG A 91 -50.92 18.18 -2.78
N ALA A 92 -50.88 18.51 -1.49
CA ALA A 92 -49.63 18.82 -0.79
C ALA A 92 -48.69 17.60 -0.72
N VAL A 93 -49.24 16.41 -0.44
CA VAL A 93 -48.47 15.16 -0.44
C VAL A 93 -47.95 14.82 -1.84
N LEU A 94 -48.75 15.03 -2.88
CA LEU A 94 -48.33 14.84 -4.28
C LEU A 94 -47.17 15.78 -4.67
N TRP A 95 -47.21 17.04 -4.24
CA TRP A 95 -46.11 17.99 -4.49
C TRP A 95 -44.82 17.61 -3.76
N ALA A 96 -44.91 17.14 -2.53
CA ALA A 96 -43.75 16.65 -1.79
C ALA A 96 -43.13 15.39 -2.43
N ALA A 97 -43.97 14.44 -2.87
CA ALA A 97 -43.50 13.25 -3.57
C ALA A 97 -42.84 13.60 -4.91
N LEU A 98 -43.41 14.54 -5.67
CA LEU A 98 -42.81 15.03 -6.91
C LEU A 98 -41.46 15.71 -6.66
N GLY A 99 -41.37 16.54 -5.62
CA GLY A 99 -40.12 17.18 -5.21
C GLY A 99 -39.03 16.17 -4.85
N ALA A 100 -39.38 15.12 -4.10
CA ALA A 100 -38.46 14.04 -3.77
C ALA A 100 -37.98 13.28 -5.02
N VAL A 101 -38.87 12.98 -5.98
CA VAL A 101 -38.50 12.31 -7.23
C VAL A 101 -37.57 13.18 -8.08
N VAL A 102 -37.87 14.47 -8.21
CA VAL A 102 -37.03 15.41 -8.99
C VAL A 102 -35.66 15.58 -8.34
N ALA A 103 -35.61 15.72 -7.01
CA ALA A 103 -34.35 15.81 -6.29
C ALA A 103 -33.51 14.53 -6.45
N SER A 104 -34.13 13.36 -6.32
CA SER A 104 -33.45 12.07 -6.53
C SER A 104 -32.96 11.89 -7.97
N ALA A 105 -33.75 12.32 -8.96
CA ALA A 105 -33.33 12.29 -10.36
C ALA A 105 -32.17 13.27 -10.63
N ALA A 106 -32.17 14.45 -10.01
CA ALA A 106 -31.08 15.42 -10.13
C ALA A 106 -29.80 14.91 -9.47
N TRP A 107 -29.89 14.26 -8.29
CA TRP A 107 -28.76 13.60 -7.65
C TRP A 107 -28.23 12.43 -8.49
N ALA A 108 -29.11 11.57 -9.00
CA ALA A 108 -28.71 10.48 -9.87
C ALA A 108 -28.02 11.00 -11.13
N ALA A 109 -28.60 12.00 -11.81
CA ALA A 109 -27.98 12.64 -12.96
C ALA A 109 -26.62 13.28 -12.61
N GLY A 110 -26.51 13.94 -11.46
CA GLY A 110 -25.25 14.48 -10.96
C GLY A 110 -24.19 13.39 -10.75
N VAL A 111 -24.55 12.27 -10.14
CA VAL A 111 -23.63 11.12 -9.95
C VAL A 111 -23.21 10.52 -11.29
N PHE A 112 -24.12 10.39 -12.27
CA PHE A 112 -23.76 9.86 -13.59
C PHE A 112 -22.92 10.83 -14.42
N VAL A 113 -23.09 12.14 -14.26
CA VAL A 113 -22.26 13.15 -14.95
C VAL A 113 -20.88 13.27 -14.31
N ILE A 114 -20.77 13.12 -12.98
CA ILE A 114 -19.51 13.26 -12.26
C ILE A 114 -18.72 11.94 -12.22
N GLY A 115 -19.40 10.78 -12.20
CA GLY A 115 -18.77 9.46 -12.07
C GLY A 115 -18.89 8.53 -13.28
N GLY A 116 -19.59 8.93 -14.35
CA GLY A 116 -19.96 8.04 -15.45
C GLY A 116 -19.15 8.15 -16.74
N THR A 117 -18.28 9.15 -16.88
CA THR A 117 -17.37 9.29 -18.02
C THR A 117 -15.95 9.25 -17.50
N GLY A 118 -15.49 8.06 -17.08
CA GLY A 118 -14.06 7.85 -16.90
C GLY A 118 -13.37 8.08 -18.24
N ASP A 119 -12.25 8.79 -18.23
CA ASP A 119 -11.41 8.93 -19.42
C ASP A 119 -11.02 7.54 -19.93
N ASP A 120 -10.88 7.38 -21.24
CA ASP A 120 -10.31 6.16 -21.80
C ASP A 120 -8.91 5.95 -21.17
N PRO A 121 -8.57 4.73 -20.73
CA PRO A 121 -7.34 4.50 -19.99
C PRO A 121 -6.14 4.87 -20.86
N ASP A 122 -5.29 5.80 -20.37
CA ASP A 122 -4.04 6.16 -21.05
C ASP A 122 -2.96 5.12 -20.74
N LEU A 123 -3.07 3.97 -21.41
CA LEU A 123 -2.12 2.87 -21.24
C LEU A 123 -0.78 3.13 -21.93
N ARG A 124 -0.57 4.25 -22.62
CA ARG A 124 0.71 4.62 -23.29
C ARG A 124 1.33 3.55 -24.20
N GLY A 125 0.53 2.59 -24.68
CA GLY A 125 1.00 1.46 -25.49
C GLY A 125 1.59 0.30 -24.69
N TYR A 126 1.50 0.33 -23.36
CA TYR A 126 1.93 -0.78 -22.51
C TYR A 126 0.98 -1.96 -22.57
N LYS A 127 1.57 -3.14 -22.42
CA LYS A 127 0.88 -4.39 -22.12
C LYS A 127 1.47 -5.03 -20.87
N ALA A 128 0.62 -5.66 -20.07
CA ALA A 128 1.11 -6.46 -18.96
C ALA A 128 1.85 -7.69 -19.50
N PRO A 129 3.12 -7.91 -19.12
CA PRO A 129 3.85 -9.09 -19.56
C PRO A 129 3.31 -10.33 -18.86
N ALA A 130 3.26 -11.45 -19.58
CA ALA A 130 2.87 -12.74 -19.01
C ALA A 130 3.86 -13.25 -17.95
N ASN A 131 5.11 -12.77 -17.96
CA ASN A 131 6.11 -13.04 -16.93
C ASN A 131 7.08 -11.87 -16.79
N LEU A 132 6.92 -11.09 -15.72
CA LEU A 132 7.74 -9.90 -15.49
C LEU A 132 9.20 -10.23 -15.18
N CYS A 133 9.52 -11.41 -14.64
CA CYS A 133 10.92 -11.81 -14.40
C CYS A 133 11.73 -12.02 -15.68
N THR A 134 11.07 -12.28 -16.81
CA THR A 134 11.72 -12.40 -18.11
C THR A 134 11.72 -11.10 -18.91
N SER A 135 10.82 -10.18 -18.59
CA SER A 135 10.66 -8.90 -19.30
C SER A 135 11.34 -7.72 -18.62
N ALA A 136 11.53 -7.78 -17.30
CA ALA A 136 12.26 -6.76 -16.57
C ALA A 136 13.76 -6.87 -16.87
N ASP A 137 14.35 -5.76 -17.29
CA ASP A 137 15.79 -5.62 -17.30
C ASP A 137 16.28 -5.49 -15.85
N TYR A 138 17.41 -6.11 -15.56
CA TYR A 138 18.18 -5.92 -14.34
C TYR A 138 19.67 -6.10 -14.67
N SER A 139 20.05 -5.71 -15.89
CA SER A 139 21.37 -5.98 -16.43
C SER A 139 22.46 -5.21 -15.68
N SER A 140 22.14 -4.02 -15.18
CA SER A 140 23.07 -3.21 -14.39
C SER A 140 23.49 -3.89 -13.07
N PHE A 141 22.65 -4.76 -12.51
CA PHE A 141 22.98 -5.54 -11.30
C PHE A 141 23.90 -6.74 -11.56
N LYS A 142 24.09 -7.18 -12.81
CA LYS A 142 24.75 -8.47 -13.11
C LYS A 142 26.26 -8.47 -12.93
N ASP A 143 26.89 -7.30 -12.99
CA ASP A 143 28.33 -7.19 -12.75
C ASP A 143 28.65 -7.45 -11.28
N GLU A 144 27.82 -6.95 -10.36
CA GLU A 144 27.94 -7.21 -8.93
C GLU A 144 27.35 -8.57 -8.53
N TYR A 145 26.17 -8.89 -9.06
CA TYR A 145 25.42 -10.11 -8.75
C TYR A 145 25.24 -10.98 -10.00
N PRO A 146 26.28 -11.70 -10.44
CA PRO A 146 26.23 -12.51 -11.65
C PRO A 146 25.36 -13.76 -11.51
N GLU A 147 25.01 -14.16 -10.28
CA GLU A 147 24.25 -15.37 -9.97
C GLU A 147 22.90 -15.04 -9.32
N LYS A 148 21.99 -16.02 -9.35
CA LYS A 148 20.71 -15.96 -8.63
C LYS A 148 20.69 -17.00 -7.53
N ASP A 149 20.06 -16.69 -6.40
CA ASP A 149 19.74 -17.68 -5.38
C ASP A 149 18.41 -18.37 -5.71
N GLY A 150 18.50 -19.48 -6.45
CA GLY A 150 17.34 -20.26 -6.85
C GLY A 150 16.54 -19.66 -8.01
N THR A 151 15.28 -20.07 -8.12
CA THR A 151 14.37 -19.65 -9.19
C THR A 151 13.64 -18.37 -8.77
N PRO A 152 13.62 -17.31 -9.62
CA PRO A 152 12.78 -16.14 -9.38
C PRO A 152 11.32 -16.51 -9.14
N THR A 153 10.65 -15.75 -8.28
CA THR A 153 9.21 -15.88 -8.06
C THR A 153 8.48 -14.88 -8.93
N ASP A 154 7.57 -15.35 -9.77
CA ASP A 154 6.68 -14.50 -10.56
C ASP A 154 5.22 -14.71 -10.18
N ASN A 155 4.42 -13.63 -10.24
CA ASN A 155 2.97 -13.69 -10.15
C ASN A 155 2.36 -12.77 -11.20
N THR A 156 1.25 -13.20 -11.78
CA THR A 156 0.46 -12.39 -12.71
C THR A 156 -1.01 -12.41 -12.34
N LEU A 157 -1.67 -11.28 -12.56
CA LEU A 157 -3.09 -11.09 -12.43
C LEU A 157 -3.60 -10.42 -13.71
N GLU A 158 -4.63 -11.00 -14.32
CA GLU A 158 -5.34 -10.40 -15.43
C GLU A 158 -6.80 -10.19 -15.02
N ASP A 159 -7.28 -8.95 -15.04
CA ASP A 159 -8.67 -8.61 -14.80
C ASP A 159 -9.12 -7.49 -15.74
N THR A 160 -10.42 -7.37 -15.98
CA THR A 160 -10.97 -6.26 -16.77
C THR A 160 -10.64 -4.86 -16.26
N ALA A 161 -10.28 -4.71 -14.98
CA ALA A 161 -9.97 -3.43 -14.33
C ALA A 161 -8.46 -3.16 -14.19
N LEU A 162 -7.67 -4.21 -14.01
CA LEU A 162 -6.25 -4.14 -13.68
C LEU A 162 -5.56 -5.38 -14.21
N ASP A 163 -4.43 -5.21 -14.89
CA ASP A 163 -3.47 -6.30 -15.04
C ASP A 163 -2.25 -5.98 -14.17
N GLN A 164 -1.72 -6.99 -13.49
CA GLN A 164 -0.55 -6.85 -12.62
C GLN A 164 0.47 -7.94 -12.93
N GLY A 165 1.73 -7.55 -12.97
CA GLY A 165 2.88 -8.44 -13.00
C GLY A 165 3.77 -8.18 -11.79
N TYR A 166 4.27 -9.23 -11.18
CA TYR A 166 5.24 -9.16 -10.09
C TYR A 166 6.39 -10.12 -10.34
N CYS A 167 7.59 -9.69 -9.99
CA CYS A 167 8.79 -10.51 -9.97
C CYS A 167 9.59 -10.27 -8.69
N SER A 168 10.12 -11.35 -8.11
CA SER A 168 11.12 -11.30 -7.05
C SER A 168 12.31 -12.16 -7.41
N ILE A 169 13.51 -11.58 -7.29
CA ILE A 169 14.79 -12.21 -7.61
C ILE A 169 15.69 -12.10 -6.39
N SER A 170 16.24 -13.23 -5.96
CA SER A 170 17.32 -13.28 -4.99
C SER A 170 18.65 -13.26 -5.74
N LEU A 171 19.50 -12.28 -5.45
CA LEU A 171 20.74 -11.97 -6.16
C LEU A 171 21.95 -12.50 -5.38
N LYS A 172 22.95 -13.02 -6.10
CA LYS A 172 24.16 -13.60 -5.51
C LYS A 172 25.44 -13.09 -6.17
N LYS A 173 26.42 -12.80 -5.34
CA LYS A 173 27.82 -12.63 -5.74
C LYS A 173 28.45 -13.98 -6.02
N THR A 174 29.57 -13.97 -6.75
CA THR A 174 30.31 -15.19 -7.07
C THR A 174 30.83 -15.85 -5.79
N GLY A 175 30.46 -17.11 -5.56
CA GLY A 175 30.94 -17.89 -4.42
C GLY A 175 30.12 -17.74 -3.14
N SER A 176 29.12 -16.86 -3.10
CA SER A 176 28.18 -16.76 -1.98
C SER A 176 27.35 -18.04 -1.86
N SER A 177 27.02 -18.44 -0.63
CA SER A 177 26.16 -19.62 -0.39
C SER A 177 24.68 -19.26 -0.46
N TYR A 178 24.33 -18.05 -0.02
CA TYR A 178 22.97 -17.50 0.03
C TYR A 178 22.88 -16.22 -0.79
N ALA A 179 21.67 -15.71 -0.96
CA ALA A 179 21.41 -14.38 -1.52
C ALA A 179 22.15 -13.28 -0.74
N ASP A 180 22.80 -12.38 -1.46
CA ASP A 180 23.47 -11.18 -0.93
C ASP A 180 22.57 -9.95 -1.05
N ALA A 181 21.60 -9.98 -1.97
CA ALA A 181 20.61 -8.93 -2.16
C ALA A 181 19.30 -9.49 -2.74
N TYR A 182 18.27 -8.66 -2.75
CA TYR A 182 16.96 -8.97 -3.30
C TYR A 182 16.49 -7.85 -4.21
N LEU A 183 15.94 -8.23 -5.36
CA LEU A 183 15.31 -7.33 -6.31
C LEU A 183 13.82 -7.69 -6.42
N SER A 184 12.95 -6.69 -6.34
CA SER A 184 11.51 -6.84 -6.59
C SER A 184 11.08 -5.90 -7.70
N VAL A 185 10.27 -6.38 -8.63
CA VAL A 185 9.70 -5.59 -9.72
C VAL A 185 8.19 -5.79 -9.71
N GLN A 186 7.44 -4.70 -9.84
CA GLN A 186 5.99 -4.75 -10.01
C GLN A 186 5.57 -3.79 -11.13
N LEU A 187 4.60 -4.22 -11.92
CA LEU A 187 3.94 -3.39 -12.92
C LEU A 187 2.43 -3.57 -12.77
N ASP A 188 1.73 -2.45 -12.66
CA ASP A 188 0.28 -2.39 -12.60
C ASP A 188 -0.24 -1.57 -13.79
N LEU A 189 -1.03 -2.22 -14.64
CA LEU A 189 -1.68 -1.64 -15.81
C LEU A 189 -3.15 -1.34 -15.48
N HIS A 190 -3.44 -0.11 -15.09
CA HIS A 190 -4.79 0.27 -14.66
C HIS A 190 -5.68 0.53 -15.89
N LYS A 191 -6.75 -0.26 -16.06
CA LYS A 191 -7.63 -0.20 -17.25
C LYS A 191 -8.95 0.52 -17.01
N LYS A 192 -9.28 0.84 -15.74
CA LYS A 192 -10.56 1.47 -15.36
C LYS A 192 -10.44 2.66 -14.40
N THR A 193 -9.28 2.84 -13.75
CA THR A 193 -9.08 3.89 -12.76
C THR A 193 -7.73 4.56 -13.00
N ASP A 194 -7.71 5.89 -12.97
CA ASP A 194 -6.47 6.67 -13.01
C ASP A 194 -5.69 6.48 -11.69
N PRO A 195 -4.47 5.92 -11.71
CA PRO A 195 -3.66 5.75 -10.51
C PRO A 195 -2.99 7.06 -10.04
N GLY A 196 -2.99 8.13 -10.86
CA GLY A 196 -2.21 9.34 -10.62
C GLY A 196 -2.34 9.94 -9.22
N PRO A 197 -3.55 10.31 -8.77
CA PRO A 197 -3.71 10.93 -7.46
C PRO A 197 -3.21 10.06 -6.29
N GLU A 198 -3.45 8.74 -6.36
CA GLU A 198 -3.02 7.81 -5.32
C GLU A 198 -1.50 7.58 -5.38
N PHE A 199 -0.94 7.42 -6.58
CA PHE A 199 0.49 7.28 -6.81
C PHE A 199 1.27 8.48 -6.24
N THR A 200 0.86 9.70 -6.58
CA THR A 200 1.49 10.91 -6.03
C THR A 200 1.39 10.95 -4.52
N ALA A 201 0.20 10.65 -3.95
CA ALA A 201 0.00 10.71 -2.51
C ALA A 201 0.89 9.70 -1.76
N GLN A 202 1.02 8.48 -2.30
CA GLN A 202 1.78 7.39 -1.69
C GLN A 202 3.29 7.60 -1.78
N TRP A 203 3.80 7.97 -2.95
CA TRP A 203 5.25 7.98 -3.19
C TRP A 203 5.92 9.30 -2.86
N LYS A 204 5.25 10.43 -3.07
CA LYS A 204 5.82 11.75 -2.75
C LYS A 204 5.99 11.97 -1.25
N ASN A 205 5.09 11.40 -0.45
CA ASN A 205 5.04 11.59 1.00
C ASN A 205 5.34 10.27 1.73
N TYR A 206 6.20 9.43 1.15
CA TYR A 206 6.50 8.12 1.72
C TYR A 206 7.12 8.26 3.13
N ASP A 207 8.00 9.24 3.30
CA ASP A 207 8.66 9.63 4.55
C ASP A 207 7.70 10.11 5.64
N ASP A 208 6.53 10.68 5.31
CA ASP A 208 5.50 11.05 6.29
C ASP A 208 4.93 9.85 7.04
N SER A 209 4.98 8.65 6.44
CA SER A 209 4.42 7.41 7.00
C SER A 209 5.46 6.35 7.33
N HIS A 210 6.72 6.54 6.89
CA HIS A 210 7.84 5.63 7.11
C HIS A 210 9.06 6.43 7.55
N ASP A 211 9.23 6.55 8.87
CA ASP A 211 10.39 7.22 9.47
C ASP A 211 11.71 6.56 9.00
N GLY A 212 12.71 7.36 8.64
CA GLY A 212 14.05 6.88 8.24
C GLY A 212 14.26 6.72 6.73
N TYR A 213 13.22 6.91 5.93
CA TYR A 213 13.31 6.92 4.47
C TYR A 213 13.48 8.33 3.93
N ASP A 214 14.35 8.46 2.93
CA ASP A 214 14.48 9.65 2.09
C ASP A 214 13.65 9.48 0.81
N VAL A 215 13.06 10.57 0.33
CA VAL A 215 12.25 10.61 -0.91
C VAL A 215 12.77 11.68 -1.83
N ASP A 216 13.26 11.29 -3.01
CA ASP A 216 13.71 12.22 -4.04
C ASP A 216 12.89 12.09 -5.33
N PRO A 217 12.43 13.21 -5.93
CA PRO A 217 11.77 13.17 -7.23
C PRO A 217 12.78 12.85 -8.34
N VAL A 218 12.37 11.99 -9.27
CA VAL A 218 13.20 11.60 -10.42
C VAL A 218 12.59 12.17 -11.71
N THR A 219 13.40 12.89 -12.49
CA THR A 219 12.97 13.44 -13.78
C THR A 219 13.42 12.56 -14.94
N GLY A 220 12.61 12.52 -16.00
CA GLY A 220 13.00 11.87 -17.27
C GLY A 220 12.79 10.35 -17.29
N ILE A 221 11.92 9.83 -16.41
CA ILE A 221 11.42 8.46 -16.42
C ILE A 221 9.91 8.55 -16.13
N GLY A 222 9.07 8.11 -17.08
CA GLY A 222 7.62 8.27 -17.01
C GLY A 222 7.14 9.73 -16.95
N ASP A 223 5.87 9.90 -16.56
CA ASP A 223 5.25 11.20 -16.29
C ASP A 223 5.61 11.70 -14.88
N GLU A 224 5.82 10.78 -13.94
CA GLU A 224 6.12 11.07 -12.53
C GLU A 224 6.92 9.92 -11.92
N ALA A 225 7.98 10.21 -11.18
CA ALA A 225 8.79 9.20 -10.52
C ALA A 225 9.42 9.69 -9.22
N TYR A 226 9.61 8.77 -8.28
CA TYR A 226 10.25 9.00 -6.99
C TYR A 226 11.19 7.85 -6.66
N ILE A 227 12.36 8.17 -6.12
CA ILE A 227 13.22 7.21 -5.45
C ILE A 227 12.95 7.31 -3.95
N VAL A 228 12.70 6.17 -3.33
CA VAL A 228 12.58 6.02 -1.88
C VAL A 228 13.76 5.20 -1.41
N SER A 229 14.54 5.69 -0.44
CA SER A 229 15.75 5.00 -0.01
C SER A 229 15.99 5.08 1.49
N GLU A 230 16.72 4.11 2.02
CA GLU A 230 17.16 4.05 3.42
C GLU A 230 18.53 3.37 3.47
N ASP A 231 19.45 3.94 4.26
CA ASP A 231 20.74 3.31 4.56
C ASP A 231 21.04 3.37 6.06
N THR A 232 20.95 2.20 6.70
CA THR A 232 21.23 2.04 8.14
C THR A 232 22.62 1.48 8.42
N THR A 233 23.47 1.35 7.40
CA THR A 233 24.83 0.76 7.49
C THR A 233 25.87 1.75 7.99
N ASN A 234 25.56 3.05 7.97
CA ASN A 234 26.49 4.11 8.33
C ASN A 234 27.09 3.95 9.74
N GLY A 235 28.39 3.67 9.79
CA GLY A 235 29.17 3.57 11.03
C GLY A 235 28.95 2.28 11.83
N THR A 236 28.35 1.24 11.23
CA THR A 236 28.16 -0.07 11.87
C THR A 236 28.48 -1.23 10.93
N ASP A 237 28.77 -2.41 11.47
CA ASP A 237 29.04 -3.64 10.70
C ASP A 237 27.75 -4.42 10.38
N SER A 238 26.59 -3.78 10.46
CA SER A 238 25.27 -4.37 10.30
C SER A 238 24.27 -3.35 9.74
N GLY A 239 23.08 -3.79 9.35
CA GLY A 239 22.00 -2.90 8.91
C GLY A 239 21.43 -3.33 7.58
N SER A 240 20.87 -2.38 6.85
CA SER A 240 20.25 -2.61 5.56
C SER A 240 20.44 -1.41 4.64
N ARG A 241 20.52 -1.70 3.35
CA ARG A 241 20.36 -0.71 2.28
C ARG A 241 19.10 -1.04 1.51
N TYR A 242 18.29 -0.02 1.28
CA TYR A 242 17.04 -0.11 0.55
C TYR A 242 16.94 1.03 -0.45
N ALA A 243 16.47 0.72 -1.65
CA ALA A 243 16.11 1.72 -2.64
C ALA A 243 14.97 1.21 -3.51
N THR A 244 13.92 1.99 -3.71
CA THR A 244 12.83 1.69 -4.64
C THR A 244 12.57 2.88 -5.55
N LEU A 245 12.66 2.63 -6.86
CA LEU A 245 12.21 3.57 -7.88
C LEU A 245 10.78 3.26 -8.23
N ALA A 246 9.87 4.18 -7.90
CA ALA A 246 8.48 4.16 -8.31
C ALA A 246 8.28 5.11 -9.49
N VAL A 247 7.60 4.64 -10.54
CA VAL A 247 7.33 5.39 -11.77
C VAL A 247 5.85 5.26 -12.12
N ARG A 248 5.26 6.35 -12.59
CA ARG A 248 3.98 6.38 -13.29
C ARG A 248 4.16 6.96 -14.68
N ASP A 249 3.63 6.27 -15.69
CA ASP A 249 3.53 6.75 -17.07
C ASP A 249 2.10 6.50 -17.58
N GLY A 250 1.30 7.55 -17.72
CA GLY A 250 -0.13 7.44 -17.92
C GLY A 250 -0.82 6.69 -16.78
N TRP A 251 -1.59 5.66 -17.13
CA TRP A 251 -2.31 4.76 -16.22
C TRP A 251 -1.51 3.48 -15.89
N VAL A 252 -0.19 3.53 -16.05
CA VAL A 252 0.73 2.45 -15.68
C VAL A 252 1.55 2.90 -14.49
N THR A 253 1.64 2.03 -13.48
CA THR A 253 2.61 2.20 -12.39
C THR A 253 3.62 1.07 -12.43
N TYR A 254 4.86 1.39 -12.11
CA TYR A 254 5.98 0.46 -12.10
C TYR A 254 6.86 0.74 -10.89
N THR A 255 7.28 -0.30 -10.19
CA THR A 255 8.26 -0.19 -9.11
C THR A 255 9.37 -1.19 -9.31
N MET A 256 10.61 -0.75 -9.16
CA MET A 256 11.77 -1.62 -9.01
C MET A 256 12.44 -1.29 -7.68
N GLY A 257 12.56 -2.30 -6.82
CA GLY A 257 13.09 -2.19 -5.47
C GLY A 257 14.27 -3.11 -5.25
N TYR A 258 15.30 -2.60 -4.59
CA TYR A 258 16.49 -3.30 -4.13
C TYR A 258 16.51 -3.31 -2.60
N SER A 259 16.94 -4.44 -2.03
CA SER A 259 17.33 -4.50 -0.62
C SER A 259 18.53 -5.40 -0.41
N SER A 260 19.40 -5.01 0.51
CA SER A 260 20.43 -5.88 1.09
C SER A 260 20.46 -5.73 2.59
N TYR A 261 20.85 -6.81 3.26
CA TYR A 261 20.91 -6.89 4.72
C TYR A 261 22.31 -7.33 5.10
N LEU A 262 22.92 -6.57 6.00
CA LEU A 262 24.23 -6.89 6.55
C LEU A 262 24.08 -7.29 7.99
N SER A 263 24.70 -8.41 8.32
CA SER A 263 24.90 -8.82 9.69
C SER A 263 26.38 -8.77 10.04
N SER A 264 26.66 -8.58 11.33
CA SER A 264 28.02 -8.68 11.85
C SER A 264 28.66 -10.05 11.59
N TYR A 265 27.85 -11.08 11.32
CA TYR A 265 28.26 -12.45 11.09
C TYR A 265 28.61 -12.75 9.63
N ASP A 266 28.26 -11.86 8.69
CA ASP A 266 28.51 -12.08 7.28
C ASP A 266 29.99 -11.88 6.96
N ASP A 267 30.52 -12.76 6.12
CA ASP A 267 31.89 -12.67 5.63
C ASP A 267 32.07 -11.52 4.64
N ASP A 268 31.01 -11.20 3.88
CA ASP A 268 30.93 -10.02 3.02
C ASP A 268 30.24 -8.87 3.76
N LYS A 269 30.91 -7.72 3.83
CA LYS A 269 30.44 -6.49 4.47
C LYS A 269 30.46 -5.29 3.53
N ASP A 270 30.61 -5.54 2.23
CA ASP A 270 30.77 -4.51 1.22
C ASP A 270 29.59 -4.56 0.24
N PRO A 271 28.42 -4.04 0.64
CA PRO A 271 27.30 -3.86 -0.26
C PRO A 271 27.60 -2.68 -1.21
N PRO A 272 27.07 -2.68 -2.44
CA PRO A 272 27.18 -1.55 -3.35
C PRO A 272 26.69 -0.25 -2.71
N GLU A 273 27.35 0.86 -3.03
CA GLU A 273 26.97 2.19 -2.56
C GLU A 273 25.53 2.52 -2.99
N LEU A 274 24.78 3.22 -2.12
CA LEU A 274 23.37 3.50 -2.37
C LEU A 274 23.16 4.28 -3.68
N ASP A 275 24.00 5.27 -3.96
CA ASP A 275 23.94 6.05 -5.20
C ASP A 275 24.13 5.18 -6.46
N GLU A 276 25.00 4.18 -6.38
CA GLU A 276 25.25 3.23 -7.48
C GLU A 276 24.02 2.34 -7.72
N VAL A 277 23.42 1.82 -6.64
CA VAL A 277 22.16 1.07 -6.72
C VAL A 277 21.05 1.92 -7.35
N ILE A 278 20.91 3.19 -6.95
CA ILE A 278 19.91 4.10 -7.50
C ILE A 278 20.11 4.30 -9.00
N ASP A 279 21.35 4.41 -9.46
CA ASP A 279 21.66 4.55 -10.88
C ASP A 279 21.36 3.27 -11.69
N TRP A 280 21.59 2.09 -11.11
CA TRP A 280 21.17 0.81 -11.69
C TRP A 280 19.65 0.73 -11.80
N LEU A 281 18.91 1.06 -10.72
CA LEU A 281 17.44 1.10 -10.73
C LEU A 281 16.91 2.01 -11.82
N LYS A 282 17.44 3.23 -11.97
CA LYS A 282 17.04 4.18 -13.02
C LYS A 282 17.32 3.65 -14.42
N THR A 283 18.48 3.04 -14.62
CA THR A 283 18.90 2.51 -15.93
C THR A 283 18.00 1.35 -16.35
N ASP A 284 17.87 0.35 -15.48
CA ASP A 284 17.13 -0.87 -15.76
C ASP A 284 15.61 -0.61 -15.85
N THR A 285 15.09 0.32 -15.04
CA THR A 285 13.69 0.78 -15.14
C THR A 285 13.41 1.46 -16.47
N ARG A 286 14.30 2.36 -16.94
CA ARG A 286 14.11 3.03 -18.24
C ARG A 286 14.09 2.01 -19.37
N THR A 287 15.06 1.10 -19.41
CA THR A 287 15.13 0.03 -20.41
C THR A 287 13.87 -0.84 -20.38
N THR A 288 13.46 -1.30 -19.19
CA THR A 288 12.26 -2.13 -19.02
C THR A 288 11.01 -1.42 -19.53
N LEU A 289 10.82 -0.15 -19.16
CA LEU A 289 9.64 0.62 -19.56
C LEU A 289 9.63 0.94 -21.06
N GLU A 290 10.79 1.05 -21.71
CA GLU A 290 10.89 1.20 -23.15
C GLU A 290 10.55 -0.12 -23.87
N ASP A 291 11.05 -1.25 -23.38
CA ASP A 291 10.82 -2.58 -23.96
C ASP A 291 9.38 -3.09 -23.80
N LEU A 292 8.65 -2.59 -22.80
CA LEU A 292 7.26 -2.98 -22.53
C LEU A 292 6.22 -2.18 -23.35
N LYS A 293 6.64 -1.19 -24.12
CA LYS A 293 5.77 -0.46 -25.06
C LYS A 293 5.69 -1.21 -26.40
N ASP A 294 4.49 -1.31 -26.97
CA ASP A 294 4.26 -1.82 -28.34
C ASP A 294 4.74 -0.87 -29.45
#